data_AF-A0A3P1VDX4-F1
#
_entry.id   AF-A0A3P1VDX4-F1
#
_cell.length_a   1.000
_cell.length_b   1.000
_cell.length_c   1.000
_cell.angle_alpha   90.00
_cell.angle_beta   90.00
_cell.angle_gamma   90.00
#
_symmetry.space_group_name_H-M   'P 1'
#
loop_
_entity.id
_entity.type
_entity.pdbx_description
1 polymer ?
#
loop_
_entity_poly.entity_id
_entity_poly.type
_entity_poly.pdbx_seq_one_letter_code
_entity_poly.pdbx_strand_id
1 'polypeptide(L)'
;MKIRWFAFIRTTGLVWVLLYHFFVKYFPGGFVGVDLFFTLSGYLMTANLIDQYAREEKIDLKSFFKKRFYRIFPPLVLMILITTPLALLIRNDFIANIGQQITTTLGFVTNYFEILSGNSYENQFTPHLFVHTWTLAVEIHFYIAWILAVRFMAKKVERVGQLKGFIFLSSSLIALLSFLSMFVSSFFVDEFSRIYFSSWTHIFPFFIGSALASLIGIQTTTPAFKRISDSVSMKNLSMAGVGALSVMTFLLFFLKFTSIWTYLFGLLLSSLATSVLIVIARILHERLPDRKEPAVLGFISSISYSIYLFHWPFYIIFNQLFGHLVTVVLTIVFTIIFATFSFYVLEPYLIGKDGKLFGITISLKPYGKWVAATGLTLTLLTTSIALFAPKIGAFEADLLVKGLHQANTQMHQTKTFAERGKASAFEITEGVTIIGDSVTLRATPQLQAALPDAIIDAQGSRNTLQAYEVMMTNIQNSTLMKEVVIATGVNTIPNYEEALNKIIDDLPNGHHLILVTPYDGNSPYYDDPIAEKHTQYVYELAKKYDFIAIADWNKVSKTNPQVWEGSDYIHFGGNNDTTIQGGTLYTQAIQDALAMVKDMPVKNVVKPDTTPAETTTE
;
A
#
# COMPACT_ATOMS: atom_id res chain seq x y z
N MET A 1 -23.41 -18.77 17.84
CA MET A 1 -24.17 -19.52 16.81
C MET A 1 -23.49 -19.33 15.47
N LYS A 2 -23.31 -20.38 14.66
CA LYS A 2 -22.79 -20.23 13.28
C LYS A 2 -23.95 -19.76 12.39
N ILE A 3 -23.85 -18.56 11.83
CA ILE A 3 -24.81 -18.04 10.85
C ILE A 3 -24.45 -18.65 9.51
N ARG A 4 -25.44 -19.26 8.85
CA ARG A 4 -25.25 -19.82 7.50
C ARG A 4 -25.10 -18.70 6.46
N TRP A 5 -24.49 -19.02 5.35
CA TRP A 5 -24.18 -18.18 4.19
C TRP A 5 -23.12 -17.11 4.44
N PHE A 6 -22.74 -16.84 5.69
CA PHE A 6 -21.63 -15.93 6.02
C PHE A 6 -20.27 -16.51 5.59
N ALA A 7 -20.18 -17.83 5.41
CA ALA A 7 -19.00 -18.47 4.86
C ALA A 7 -18.71 -18.03 3.41
N PHE A 8 -19.77 -17.76 2.64
CA PHE A 8 -19.65 -17.23 1.28
C PHE A 8 -19.00 -15.85 1.30
N ILE A 9 -19.55 -14.92 2.08
CA ILE A 9 -19.04 -13.54 2.21
C ILE A 9 -17.56 -13.55 2.60
N ARG A 10 -17.19 -14.30 3.66
CA ARG A 10 -15.79 -14.40 4.10
C ARG A 10 -14.86 -14.98 3.04
N THR A 11 -15.30 -16.00 2.31
CA THR A 11 -14.49 -16.63 1.28
C THR A 11 -14.29 -15.69 0.10
N THR A 12 -15.34 -14.95 -0.30
CA THR A 12 -15.23 -13.92 -1.34
C THR A 12 -14.23 -12.84 -0.96
N GLY A 13 -14.35 -12.27 0.25
CA GLY A 13 -13.39 -11.26 0.73
C GLY A 13 -11.96 -11.78 0.76
N LEU A 14 -11.75 -13.03 1.21
CA LEU A 14 -10.43 -13.66 1.22
C LEU A 14 -9.86 -13.81 -0.18
N VAL A 15 -10.63 -14.39 -1.10
CA VAL A 15 -10.19 -14.63 -2.47
C VAL A 15 -9.80 -13.32 -3.14
N TRP A 16 -10.52 -12.23 -2.90
CA TRP A 16 -10.22 -10.94 -3.53
C TRP A 16 -8.94 -10.31 -3.01
N VAL A 17 -8.70 -10.41 -1.71
CA VAL A 17 -7.41 -10.01 -1.14
C VAL A 17 -6.27 -10.83 -1.73
N LEU A 18 -6.44 -12.15 -1.91
CA LEU A 18 -5.42 -13.00 -2.54
C LEU A 18 -5.20 -12.63 -4.01
N LEU A 19 -6.28 -12.41 -4.77
CA LEU A 19 -6.21 -11.98 -6.18
C LEU A 19 -5.49 -10.64 -6.31
N TYR A 20 -5.72 -9.70 -5.40
CA TYR A 20 -5.01 -8.43 -5.36
C TYR A 20 -3.51 -8.64 -5.17
N HIS A 21 -3.08 -9.33 -4.12
CA HIS A 21 -1.65 -9.49 -3.85
C HIS A 21 -0.92 -10.36 -4.89
N PHE A 22 -1.60 -11.35 -5.47
CA PHE A 22 -0.99 -12.25 -6.46
C PHE A 22 -1.04 -11.68 -7.88
N PHE A 23 -2.08 -10.91 -8.21
CA PHE A 23 -2.41 -10.53 -9.58
C PHE A 23 -2.96 -9.10 -9.66
N VAL A 24 -2.32 -8.15 -8.95
CA VAL A 24 -2.74 -6.75 -8.84
C VAL A 24 -3.07 -6.11 -10.19
N LYS A 25 -2.32 -6.44 -11.25
CA LYS A 25 -2.57 -5.97 -12.62
C LYS A 25 -3.97 -6.33 -13.15
N TYR A 26 -4.45 -7.53 -12.84
CA TYR A 26 -5.74 -8.02 -13.34
C TYR A 26 -6.89 -7.75 -12.38
N PHE A 27 -6.59 -7.60 -11.09
CA PHE A 27 -7.57 -7.40 -10.03
C PHE A 27 -7.16 -6.22 -9.13
N PRO A 28 -7.03 -5.00 -9.69
CA PRO A 28 -6.49 -3.85 -8.98
C PRO A 28 -7.37 -3.46 -7.78
N GLY A 29 -8.66 -3.80 -7.81
CA GLY A 29 -9.61 -3.49 -6.74
C GLY A 29 -9.78 -4.60 -5.72
N GLY A 30 -9.01 -5.68 -5.76
CA GLY A 30 -9.20 -6.78 -4.81
C GLY A 30 -8.93 -6.40 -3.34
N PHE A 31 -8.23 -5.28 -3.09
CA PHE A 31 -8.07 -4.71 -1.75
C PHE A 31 -9.39 -4.37 -1.07
N VAL A 32 -10.49 -4.13 -1.83
CA VAL A 32 -11.83 -3.89 -1.25
C VAL A 32 -12.39 -5.09 -0.49
N GLY A 33 -11.76 -6.27 -0.64
CA GLY A 33 -12.02 -7.43 0.21
C GLY A 33 -11.75 -7.15 1.69
N VAL A 34 -10.85 -6.21 2.01
CA VAL A 34 -10.60 -5.72 3.38
C VAL A 34 -11.84 -5.01 3.95
N ASP A 35 -12.45 -4.08 3.20
CA ASP A 35 -13.67 -3.37 3.60
C ASP A 35 -14.85 -4.31 3.82
N LEU A 36 -14.93 -5.36 3.00
CA LEU A 36 -15.89 -6.44 3.19
C LEU A 36 -15.69 -7.09 4.56
N PHE A 37 -14.45 -7.42 4.93
CA PHE A 37 -14.14 -7.99 6.24
C PHE A 37 -14.44 -7.00 7.38
N PHE A 38 -14.07 -5.74 7.25
CA PHE A 38 -14.33 -4.72 8.25
C PHE A 38 -15.83 -4.54 8.50
N THR A 39 -16.62 -4.44 7.43
CA THR A 39 -18.09 -4.35 7.50
C THR A 39 -18.69 -5.58 8.18
N LEU A 40 -18.25 -6.77 7.78
CA LEU A 40 -18.70 -8.02 8.37
C LEU A 40 -18.31 -8.14 9.85
N SER A 41 -17.09 -7.73 10.21
CA SER A 41 -16.59 -7.74 11.59
C SER A 41 -17.36 -6.77 12.47
N GLY A 42 -17.64 -5.56 11.98
CA GLY A 42 -18.51 -4.58 12.64
C GLY A 42 -19.91 -5.12 12.92
N TYR A 43 -20.53 -5.77 11.93
CA TYR A 43 -21.83 -6.41 12.09
C TYR A 43 -21.81 -7.52 13.13
N LEU A 44 -20.89 -8.49 12.99
CA LEU A 44 -20.82 -9.65 13.86
C LEU A 44 -20.47 -9.28 15.30
N MET A 45 -19.52 -8.37 15.48
CA MET A 45 -19.12 -7.87 16.79
C MET A 45 -20.32 -7.25 17.51
N THR A 46 -20.95 -6.27 16.87
CA THR A 46 -22.07 -5.51 17.45
C THR A 46 -23.28 -6.39 17.73
N ALA A 47 -23.65 -7.27 16.81
CA ALA A 47 -24.78 -8.16 17.02
C ALA A 47 -24.54 -9.16 18.17
N ASN A 48 -23.31 -9.66 18.35
CA ASN A 48 -22.98 -10.51 19.48
C ASN A 48 -23.05 -9.76 20.83
N LEU A 49 -22.66 -8.47 20.86
CA LEU A 49 -22.77 -7.63 22.05
C LEU A 49 -24.23 -7.33 22.41
N ILE A 50 -25.06 -7.03 21.40
CA ILE A 50 -26.51 -6.86 21.57
C ILE A 50 -27.14 -8.14 22.11
N ASP A 51 -26.80 -9.29 21.53
CA ASP A 51 -27.32 -10.60 21.97
C ASP A 51 -26.83 -10.98 23.38
N GLN A 52 -25.62 -10.58 23.76
CA GLN A 52 -25.14 -10.78 25.13
C GLN A 52 -25.96 -9.94 26.11
N TYR A 53 -26.12 -8.66 25.83
CA TYR A 53 -26.89 -7.76 26.68
C TYR A 53 -28.36 -8.19 26.76
N ALA A 54 -28.96 -8.66 25.67
CA ALA A 54 -30.33 -9.17 25.67
C ALA A 54 -30.54 -10.42 26.55
N ARG A 55 -29.50 -11.23 26.76
CA ARG A 55 -29.57 -12.44 27.59
C ARG A 55 -29.14 -12.22 29.03
N GLU A 56 -28.13 -11.37 29.25
CA GLU A 56 -27.42 -11.26 30.52
C GLU A 56 -27.56 -9.87 31.17
N GLU A 57 -28.17 -8.90 30.48
CA GLU A 57 -28.29 -7.48 30.86
C GLU A 57 -26.95 -6.81 31.19
N LYS A 58 -25.84 -7.43 30.75
CA LYS A 58 -24.48 -6.97 30.98
C LYS A 58 -23.59 -7.32 29.81
N ILE A 59 -22.48 -6.60 29.68
CA ILE A 59 -21.43 -6.87 28.69
C ILE A 59 -20.17 -7.33 29.42
N ASP A 60 -19.76 -8.56 29.17
CA ASP A 60 -18.58 -9.19 29.78
C ASP A 60 -17.33 -9.00 28.91
N LEU A 61 -16.52 -8.01 29.28
CA LEU A 61 -15.24 -7.73 28.62
C LEU A 61 -14.27 -8.91 28.70
N LYS A 62 -14.19 -9.59 29.85
CA LYS A 62 -13.19 -10.62 30.08
C LYS A 62 -13.46 -11.83 29.19
N SER A 63 -14.71 -12.29 29.15
CA SER A 63 -15.12 -13.39 28.27
C SER A 63 -14.96 -13.03 26.80
N PHE A 64 -15.25 -11.78 26.44
CA PHE A 64 -15.05 -11.28 25.08
C PHE A 64 -13.57 -11.35 24.65
N PHE A 65 -12.68 -10.68 25.38
CA PHE A 65 -11.27 -10.62 25.03
C PHE A 65 -10.59 -11.99 25.13
N LYS A 66 -10.99 -12.84 26.08
CA LYS A 66 -10.48 -14.22 26.16
C LYS A 66 -10.76 -14.98 24.86
N LYS A 67 -12.00 -14.96 24.35
CA LYS A 67 -12.37 -15.67 23.11
C LYS A 67 -11.61 -15.12 21.90
N ARG A 68 -11.40 -13.80 21.84
CA ARG A 68 -10.65 -13.16 20.74
C ARG A 68 -9.16 -13.46 20.83
N PHE A 69 -8.57 -13.43 22.02
CA PHE A 69 -7.16 -13.75 22.23
C PHE A 69 -6.82 -15.15 21.68
N TYR A 70 -7.55 -16.19 22.09
CA TYR A 70 -7.30 -17.56 21.61
C TYR A 70 -7.59 -17.77 20.12
N ARG A 71 -8.29 -16.83 19.46
CA ARG A 71 -8.60 -16.89 18.04
C ARG A 71 -7.59 -16.12 17.19
N ILE A 72 -7.09 -15.00 17.71
CA ILE A 72 -6.28 -14.01 16.98
C ILE A 72 -4.79 -14.22 17.24
N PHE A 73 -4.42 -14.34 18.52
CA PHE A 73 -3.01 -14.29 18.93
C PHE A 73 -2.21 -15.55 18.54
N PRO A 74 -2.72 -16.79 18.71
CA PRO A 74 -1.97 -17.99 18.32
C PRO A 74 -1.54 -18.06 16.84
N PRO A 75 -2.43 -17.89 15.84
CA PRO A 75 -2.01 -17.91 14.44
C PRO A 75 -1.06 -16.76 14.09
N LEU A 76 -1.20 -15.59 14.73
CA LEU A 76 -0.31 -14.45 14.54
C LEU A 76 1.12 -14.77 15.01
N VAL A 77 1.25 -15.31 16.22
CA VAL A 77 2.55 -15.74 16.76
C VAL A 77 3.14 -16.86 15.91
N LEU A 78 2.34 -17.85 15.50
CA LEU A 78 2.80 -18.92 14.64
C LEU A 78 3.31 -18.38 13.30
N MET A 79 2.62 -17.42 12.69
CA MET A 79 3.06 -16.76 11.47
C MET A 79 4.43 -16.11 11.64
N ILE A 80 4.62 -15.31 12.70
CA ILE A 80 5.91 -14.66 12.99
C ILE A 80 7.02 -15.71 13.18
N LEU A 81 6.77 -16.72 14.01
CA LEU A 81 7.76 -17.76 14.33
C LEU A 81 8.19 -18.60 13.12
N ILE A 82 7.31 -18.78 12.14
CA ILE A 82 7.62 -19.54 10.92
C ILE A 82 8.27 -18.66 9.85
N THR A 83 7.73 -17.45 9.63
CA THR A 83 8.12 -16.62 8.49
C THR A 83 9.39 -15.81 8.74
N THR A 84 9.66 -15.39 9.99
CA THR A 84 10.90 -14.64 10.30
C THR A 84 12.17 -15.47 10.02
N PRO A 85 12.28 -16.74 10.45
CA PRO A 85 13.43 -17.57 10.06
C PRO A 85 13.54 -17.81 8.56
N LEU A 86 12.41 -18.01 7.87
CA LEU A 86 12.39 -18.21 6.42
C LEU A 86 12.84 -16.97 5.65
N ALA A 87 12.67 -15.77 6.23
CA ALA A 87 13.15 -14.53 5.63
C ALA A 87 14.69 -14.44 5.57
N LEU A 88 15.44 -15.32 6.25
CA LEU A 88 16.90 -15.43 6.07
C LEU A 88 17.31 -16.03 4.72
N LEU A 89 16.37 -16.62 3.98
CA LEU A 89 16.62 -17.18 2.65
C LEU A 89 16.64 -16.12 1.55
N ILE A 90 16.19 -14.90 1.85
CA ILE A 90 16.05 -13.80 0.88
C ILE A 90 17.01 -12.64 1.23
N ARG A 91 17.02 -11.59 0.42
CA ARG A 91 17.88 -10.41 0.63
C ARG A 91 17.72 -9.83 2.05
N ASN A 92 18.84 -9.44 2.64
CA ASN A 92 18.89 -8.86 4.00
C ASN A 92 18.04 -7.59 4.16
N ASP A 93 17.69 -6.90 3.06
CA ASP A 93 16.80 -5.75 3.09
C ASP A 93 15.41 -6.09 3.64
N PHE A 94 14.90 -7.30 3.41
CA PHE A 94 13.56 -7.71 3.88
C PHE A 94 13.49 -8.00 5.37
N ILE A 95 14.64 -8.29 6.01
CA ILE A 95 14.73 -8.42 7.46
C ILE A 95 15.13 -7.11 8.14
N ALA A 96 15.33 -6.04 7.37
CA ALA A 96 15.60 -4.72 7.94
C ALA A 96 14.46 -4.31 8.87
N ASN A 97 14.83 -3.86 10.06
CA ASN A 97 13.92 -3.44 11.11
C ASN A 97 12.87 -4.50 11.53
N ILE A 98 13.14 -5.80 11.29
CA ILE A 98 12.18 -6.87 11.57
C ILE A 98 11.77 -6.93 13.04
N GLY A 99 12.65 -6.54 13.97
CA GLY A 99 12.31 -6.44 15.39
C GLY A 99 11.21 -5.41 15.67
N GLN A 100 11.24 -4.26 14.99
CA GLN A 100 10.17 -3.26 15.08
C GLN A 100 8.90 -3.77 14.40
N GLN A 101 9.01 -4.40 13.23
CA GLN A 101 7.86 -5.02 12.54
C GLN A 101 7.17 -6.07 13.44
N ILE A 102 7.92 -6.93 14.13
CA ILE A 102 7.39 -7.93 15.08
C ILE A 102 6.71 -7.23 16.26
N THR A 103 7.37 -6.24 16.86
CA THR A 103 6.86 -5.54 18.04
C THR A 103 5.57 -4.78 17.72
N THR A 104 5.49 -4.11 16.57
CA THR A 104 4.29 -3.38 16.13
C THR A 104 3.16 -4.33 15.74
N THR A 105 3.49 -5.49 15.15
CA THR A 105 2.53 -6.55 14.85
C THR A 105 1.92 -7.15 16.12
N LEU A 106 2.75 -7.50 17.12
CA LEU A 106 2.27 -8.02 18.41
C LEU A 106 1.55 -6.96 19.23
N GLY A 107 1.95 -5.69 19.10
CA GLY A 107 1.32 -4.54 19.72
C GLY A 107 0.05 -4.06 19.02
N PHE A 108 -0.30 -4.62 17.86
CA PHE A 108 -1.43 -4.19 17.03
C PHE A 108 -1.36 -2.71 16.61
N VAL A 109 -0.18 -2.24 16.23
CA VAL A 109 0.08 -0.84 15.80
C VAL A 109 0.86 -0.75 14.48
N THR A 110 0.88 -1.83 13.68
CA THR A 110 1.54 -1.85 12.35
C THR A 110 1.10 -0.68 11.47
N ASN A 111 -0.17 -0.31 11.50
CA ASN A 111 -0.69 0.78 10.69
C ASN A 111 -0.05 2.15 11.04
N TYR A 112 0.23 2.42 12.31
CA TYR A 112 0.95 3.62 12.72
C TYR A 112 2.43 3.55 12.37
N PHE A 113 3.03 2.37 12.48
CA PHE A 113 4.41 2.15 12.07
C PHE A 113 4.59 2.48 10.58
N GLU A 114 3.73 1.97 9.69
CA GLU A 114 3.82 2.28 8.26
C GLU A 114 3.59 3.76 7.94
N ILE A 115 2.64 4.42 8.63
CA ILE A 115 2.41 5.87 8.49
C ILE A 115 3.64 6.67 8.88
N LEU A 116 4.30 6.30 9.99
CA LEU A 116 5.48 7.01 10.50
C LEU A 116 6.75 6.71 9.69
N SER A 117 6.84 5.52 9.09
CA SER A 117 7.90 5.16 8.16
C SER A 117 7.77 5.84 6.79
N GLY A 118 6.60 6.40 6.47
CA GLY A 118 6.35 7.07 5.18
C GLY A 118 6.22 6.09 4.01
N ASN A 119 5.97 4.80 4.29
CA ASN A 119 5.88 3.77 3.26
C ASN A 119 4.56 3.88 2.47
N SER A 120 4.64 3.74 1.16
CA SER A 120 3.46 3.54 0.29
C SER A 120 2.92 2.13 0.46
N TYR A 121 1.61 1.91 0.41
CA TYR A 121 1.03 0.56 0.49
C TYR A 121 1.35 -0.30 -0.75
N GLU A 122 1.39 0.31 -1.94
CA GLU A 122 1.65 -0.40 -3.21
C GLU A 122 3.09 -0.23 -3.72
N ASN A 123 3.69 0.95 -3.52
CA ASN A 123 4.97 1.31 -4.16
C ASN A 123 6.15 1.13 -3.21
N GLN A 124 6.45 -0.13 -2.82
CA GLN A 124 7.62 -0.46 -1.99
C GLN A 124 8.62 -1.34 -2.73
N PHE A 125 9.88 -0.89 -2.79
CA PHE A 125 11.00 -1.70 -3.30
C PHE A 125 11.21 -2.97 -2.46
N THR A 126 11.14 -2.82 -1.14
CA THR A 126 11.34 -3.88 -0.15
C THR A 126 10.17 -3.84 0.84
N PRO A 127 9.03 -4.45 0.50
CA PRO A 127 7.86 -4.43 1.36
C PRO A 127 8.16 -5.06 2.72
N HIS A 128 7.70 -4.42 3.79
CA HIS A 128 7.75 -5.01 5.13
C HIS A 128 7.01 -6.35 5.16
N LEU A 129 7.63 -7.35 5.77
CA LEU A 129 7.13 -8.74 5.79
C LEU A 129 5.76 -8.85 6.45
N PHE A 130 5.46 -7.95 7.39
CA PHE A 130 4.21 -7.93 8.16
C PHE A 130 3.31 -6.73 7.85
N VAL A 131 3.51 -6.02 6.73
CA VAL A 131 2.72 -4.81 6.43
C VAL A 131 1.21 -5.08 6.50
N HIS A 132 0.73 -6.20 5.96
CA HIS A 132 -0.68 -6.58 5.91
C HIS A 132 -1.37 -6.68 7.28
N THR A 133 -0.62 -6.81 8.38
CA THR A 133 -1.21 -6.83 9.73
C THR A 133 -1.73 -5.46 10.18
N TRP A 134 -1.54 -4.42 9.37
CA TRP A 134 -2.21 -3.12 9.57
C TRP A 134 -3.74 -3.26 9.66
N THR A 135 -4.35 -4.16 8.87
CA THR A 135 -5.81 -4.38 8.90
C THR A 135 -6.25 -4.95 10.24
N LEU A 136 -5.45 -5.89 10.76
CA LEU A 136 -5.67 -6.52 12.05
C LEU A 136 -5.49 -5.50 13.19
N ALA A 137 -4.51 -4.62 13.09
CA ALA A 137 -4.32 -3.52 14.03
C ALA A 137 -5.58 -2.63 14.12
N VAL A 138 -6.10 -2.18 12.98
CA VAL A 138 -7.33 -1.37 12.91
C VAL A 138 -8.54 -2.14 13.46
N GLU A 139 -8.66 -3.44 13.16
CA GLU A 139 -9.71 -4.30 13.72
C GLU A 139 -9.66 -4.40 15.25
N ILE A 140 -8.46 -4.53 15.84
CA ILE A 140 -8.28 -4.55 17.29
C ILE A 140 -8.60 -3.19 17.92
N HIS A 141 -8.19 -2.07 17.28
CA HIS A 141 -8.57 -0.73 17.72
C HIS A 141 -10.10 -0.58 17.79
N PHE A 142 -10.80 -1.01 16.73
CA PHE A 142 -12.25 -1.04 16.71
C PHE A 142 -12.82 -1.93 17.82
N TYR A 143 -12.31 -3.15 18.02
CA TYR A 143 -12.81 -4.04 19.06
C TYR A 143 -12.71 -3.45 20.47
N ILE A 144 -11.56 -2.85 20.80
CA ILE A 144 -11.34 -2.24 22.13
C ILE A 144 -12.24 -1.02 22.31
N ALA A 145 -12.22 -0.08 21.36
CA ALA A 145 -13.00 1.13 21.46
C ALA A 145 -14.51 0.82 21.51
N TRP A 146 -14.97 -0.08 20.64
CA TRP A 146 -16.39 -0.34 20.48
C TRP A 146 -17.00 -1.13 21.63
N ILE A 147 -16.32 -2.14 22.16
CA ILE A 147 -16.88 -2.87 23.32
C ILE A 147 -17.00 -1.98 24.55
N LEU A 148 -16.05 -1.06 24.77
CA LEU A 148 -16.10 -0.09 25.86
C LEU A 148 -17.25 0.91 25.66
N ALA A 149 -17.43 1.41 24.44
CA ALA A 149 -18.51 2.31 24.09
C ALA A 149 -19.88 1.65 24.27
N VAL A 150 -20.09 0.44 23.73
CA VAL A 150 -21.36 -0.29 23.88
C VAL A 150 -21.61 -0.68 25.33
N ARG A 151 -20.57 -1.05 26.10
CA ARG A 151 -20.70 -1.29 27.55
C ARG A 151 -21.14 -0.03 28.30
N PHE A 152 -20.64 1.15 27.92
CA PHE A 152 -21.08 2.40 28.51
C PHE A 152 -22.54 2.71 28.15
N MET A 153 -22.93 2.57 26.87
CA MET A 153 -24.31 2.75 26.43
C MET A 153 -25.27 1.78 27.13
N ALA A 154 -24.87 0.52 27.31
CA ALA A 154 -25.64 -0.51 27.98
C ALA A 154 -25.95 -0.17 29.46
N LYS A 155 -25.13 0.66 30.10
CA LYS A 155 -25.39 1.16 31.48
C LYS A 155 -26.40 2.33 31.52
N LYS A 156 -26.69 2.94 30.37
CA LYS A 156 -27.57 4.12 30.25
C LYS A 156 -28.98 3.76 29.77
N VAL A 157 -29.24 2.48 29.53
CA VAL A 157 -30.47 1.98 28.96
C VAL A 157 -30.99 0.82 29.79
N GLU A 158 -32.30 0.65 29.79
CA GLU A 158 -32.98 -0.46 30.48
C GLU A 158 -33.49 -1.50 29.50
N ARG A 159 -33.67 -1.12 28.23
CA ARG A 159 -34.24 -1.99 27.20
C ARG A 159 -33.28 -2.17 26.04
N VAL A 160 -33.22 -3.40 25.52
CA VAL A 160 -32.41 -3.75 24.34
C VAL A 160 -32.74 -2.86 23.13
N GLY A 161 -34.01 -2.45 22.97
CA GLY A 161 -34.42 -1.53 21.91
C GLY A 161 -33.76 -0.15 21.99
N GLN A 162 -33.60 0.39 23.21
CA GLN A 162 -32.89 1.65 23.43
C GLN A 162 -31.40 1.48 23.11
N LEU A 163 -30.78 0.38 23.57
CA LEU A 163 -29.38 0.07 23.25
C LEU A 163 -29.15 0.04 21.73
N LYS A 164 -30.04 -0.65 20.98
CA LYS A 164 -30.00 -0.68 19.51
C LYS A 164 -30.10 0.71 18.90
N GLY A 165 -30.99 1.57 19.41
CA GLY A 165 -31.10 2.96 18.97
C GLY A 165 -29.83 3.78 19.18
N PHE A 166 -29.22 3.69 20.37
CA PHE A 166 -27.95 4.35 20.66
C PHE A 166 -26.81 3.83 19.78
N ILE A 167 -26.72 2.52 19.60
CA ILE A 167 -25.76 1.88 18.69
C ILE A 167 -25.96 2.38 17.26
N PHE A 168 -27.20 2.42 16.76
CA PHE A 168 -27.50 2.88 15.40
C PHE A 168 -27.05 4.32 15.18
N LEU A 169 -27.45 5.23 16.07
CA LEU A 169 -27.14 6.66 15.95
C LEU A 169 -25.64 6.92 16.06
N SER A 170 -24.98 6.35 17.08
CA SER A 170 -23.54 6.53 17.28
C SER A 170 -22.73 5.92 16.15
N SER A 171 -23.08 4.71 15.69
CA SER A 171 -22.37 4.06 14.57
C SER A 171 -22.56 4.84 13.27
N SER A 172 -23.78 5.30 12.99
CA SER A 172 -24.05 6.08 11.77
C SER A 172 -23.30 7.41 11.78
N LEU A 173 -23.24 8.09 12.93
CA LEU A 173 -22.49 9.33 13.07
C LEU A 173 -20.99 9.10 12.89
N ILE A 174 -20.41 8.09 13.54
CA ILE A 174 -18.97 7.80 13.42
C ILE A 174 -18.62 7.36 11.99
N ALA A 175 -19.45 6.53 11.36
CA ALA A 175 -19.26 6.13 9.96
C ALA A 175 -19.25 7.35 9.04
N LEU A 176 -20.22 8.27 9.20
CA LEU A 176 -20.31 9.49 8.40
C LEU A 176 -19.08 10.39 8.60
N LEU A 177 -18.69 10.66 9.86
CA LEU A 177 -17.55 11.52 10.16
C LEU A 177 -16.22 10.92 9.69
N SER A 178 -16.03 9.62 9.86
CA SER A 178 -14.86 8.89 9.39
C SER A 178 -14.75 8.91 7.86
N PHE A 179 -15.84 8.59 7.15
CA PHE A 179 -15.89 8.65 5.69
C PHE A 179 -15.69 10.07 5.17
N LEU A 180 -16.35 11.08 5.75
CA LEU A 180 -16.16 12.47 5.35
C LEU A 180 -14.72 12.94 5.58
N SER A 181 -14.09 12.49 6.68
CA SER A 181 -12.67 12.74 6.94
C SER A 181 -11.79 12.14 5.84
N MET A 182 -12.07 10.91 5.38
CA MET A 182 -11.34 10.29 4.27
C MET A 182 -11.57 11.03 2.96
N PHE A 183 -12.84 11.34 2.65
CA PHE A 183 -13.25 12.07 1.46
C PHE A 183 -12.52 13.41 1.34
N VAL A 184 -12.56 14.23 2.40
CA VAL A 184 -11.92 15.55 2.41
C VAL A 184 -10.39 15.41 2.36
N SER A 185 -9.81 14.51 3.16
CA SER A 185 -8.35 14.35 3.21
C SER A 185 -7.76 13.89 1.87
N SER A 186 -8.53 13.17 1.05
CA SER A 186 -8.07 12.71 -0.27
C SER A 186 -7.70 13.83 -1.24
N PHE A 187 -8.18 15.06 -1.02
CA PHE A 187 -7.81 16.23 -1.82
C PHE A 187 -6.53 16.94 -1.34
N PHE A 188 -6.00 16.56 -0.18
CA PHE A 188 -4.90 17.27 0.50
C PHE A 188 -3.71 16.35 0.85
N VAL A 189 -3.61 15.19 0.19
CA VAL A 189 -2.51 14.25 0.39
C VAL A 189 -1.83 13.96 -0.94
N ASP A 190 -0.50 13.94 -0.92
CA ASP A 190 0.31 13.58 -2.08
C ASP A 190 0.29 12.06 -2.35
N GLU A 191 0.03 11.27 -1.29
CA GLU A 191 -0.01 9.80 -1.32
C GLU A 191 -1.13 9.28 -0.40
N PHE A 192 -1.96 8.39 -0.94
CA PHE A 192 -3.18 7.95 -0.26
C PHE A 192 -2.95 6.92 0.86
N SER A 193 -1.78 6.29 0.90
CA SER A 193 -1.42 5.29 1.91
C SER A 193 -1.63 5.77 3.35
N ARG A 194 -1.36 7.05 3.63
CA ARG A 194 -1.54 7.65 4.96
C ARG A 194 -3.01 7.65 5.42
N ILE A 195 -3.94 7.99 4.53
CA ILE A 195 -5.37 7.99 4.84
C ILE A 195 -5.96 6.57 4.78
N TYR A 196 -5.33 5.66 4.04
CA TYR A 196 -5.73 4.26 3.97
C TYR A 196 -5.36 3.47 5.23
N PHE A 197 -4.18 3.67 5.79
CA PHE A 197 -3.74 3.00 7.04
C PHE A 197 -4.37 3.59 8.31
N SER A 198 -4.95 4.78 8.24
CA SER A 198 -5.39 5.51 9.43
C SER A 198 -6.60 4.84 10.10
N SER A 199 -6.47 4.61 11.41
CA SER A 199 -7.54 4.10 12.29
C SER A 199 -8.76 5.02 12.37
N TRP A 200 -8.68 6.26 11.85
CA TRP A 200 -9.79 7.21 11.86
C TRP A 200 -10.48 7.31 10.50
N THR A 201 -9.74 7.56 9.43
CA THR A 201 -10.32 7.76 8.09
C THR A 201 -10.86 6.45 7.51
N HIS A 202 -10.29 5.30 7.89
CA HIS A 202 -10.66 4.00 7.31
C HIS A 202 -11.49 3.10 8.26
N ILE A 203 -12.02 3.64 9.37
CA ILE A 203 -12.81 2.84 10.33
C ILE A 203 -14.30 2.77 9.99
N PHE A 204 -14.80 3.62 9.09
CA PHE A 204 -16.21 3.69 8.74
C PHE A 204 -16.85 2.34 8.30
N PRO A 205 -16.17 1.39 7.62
CA PRO A 205 -16.81 0.12 7.24
C PRO A 205 -17.29 -0.68 8.46
N PHE A 206 -16.49 -0.71 9.54
CA PHE A 206 -16.89 -1.34 10.80
C PHE A 206 -18.17 -0.73 11.37
N PHE A 207 -18.30 0.59 11.29
CA PHE A 207 -19.46 1.30 11.82
C PHE A 207 -20.69 1.19 10.93
N ILE A 208 -20.54 1.08 9.60
CA ILE A 208 -21.64 0.70 8.69
C ILE A 208 -22.18 -0.68 9.11
N GLY A 209 -21.29 -1.66 9.31
CA GLY A 209 -21.69 -2.99 9.80
C GLY A 209 -22.35 -2.95 11.17
N SER A 210 -21.85 -2.11 12.09
CA SER A 210 -22.40 -1.95 13.44
C SER A 210 -23.79 -1.31 13.44
N ALA A 211 -24.02 -0.31 12.60
CA ALA A 211 -25.35 0.25 12.37
C ALA A 211 -26.29 -0.83 11.82
N LEU A 212 -25.86 -1.59 10.81
CA LEU A 212 -26.65 -2.69 10.23
C LEU A 212 -27.02 -3.75 11.28
N ALA A 213 -26.11 -4.09 12.20
CA ALA A 213 -26.37 -5.04 13.27
C ALA A 213 -27.49 -4.61 14.21
N SER A 214 -27.61 -3.32 14.52
CA SER A 214 -28.71 -2.81 15.36
C SER A 214 -30.07 -2.91 14.69
N LEU A 215 -30.11 -2.76 13.35
CA LEU A 215 -31.33 -2.89 12.56
C LEU A 215 -31.78 -4.34 12.38
N ILE A 216 -30.83 -5.27 12.22
CA ILE A 216 -31.13 -6.66 11.82
C ILE A 216 -31.04 -7.62 13.00
N GLY A 217 -29.94 -7.58 13.76
CA GLY A 217 -29.62 -8.53 14.82
C GLY A 217 -29.27 -9.95 14.34
N ILE A 218 -28.84 -10.83 15.26
CA ILE A 218 -28.61 -12.26 14.98
C ILE A 218 -29.69 -13.08 15.69
N GLN A 219 -29.61 -13.23 17.01
CA GLN A 219 -30.62 -13.91 17.80
C GLN A 219 -31.74 -12.94 18.19
N THR A 220 -31.34 -11.74 18.61
CA THR A 220 -32.26 -10.67 18.98
C THR A 220 -32.61 -9.84 17.74
N THR A 221 -33.48 -10.37 16.89
CA THR A 221 -33.95 -9.69 15.66
C THR A 221 -34.89 -8.51 15.95
N THR A 222 -35.09 -7.62 14.98
CA THR A 222 -36.09 -6.53 15.10
C THR A 222 -37.41 -6.89 14.40
N PRO A 223 -38.54 -6.30 14.82
CA PRO A 223 -39.82 -6.48 14.10
C PRO A 223 -39.75 -6.02 12.64
N ALA A 224 -39.01 -4.95 12.37
CA ALA A 224 -38.79 -4.45 11.01
C ALA A 224 -38.07 -5.47 10.13
N PHE A 225 -37.00 -6.09 10.66
CA PHE A 225 -36.29 -7.14 9.94
C PHE A 225 -37.19 -8.36 9.63
N LYS A 226 -38.00 -8.82 10.60
CA LYS A 226 -38.94 -9.92 10.36
C LYS A 226 -39.93 -9.59 9.24
N ARG A 227 -40.52 -8.40 9.25
CA ARG A 227 -41.41 -7.94 8.17
C ARG A 227 -40.74 -7.96 6.79
N ILE A 228 -39.48 -7.51 6.71
CA ILE A 228 -38.69 -7.56 5.46
C ILE A 228 -38.41 -9.02 5.07
N SER A 229 -37.96 -9.82 6.02
CA SER A 229 -37.68 -11.26 5.86
C SER A 229 -38.90 -12.05 5.41
N ASP A 230 -40.12 -11.64 5.75
CA ASP A 230 -41.37 -12.30 5.35
C ASP A 230 -41.90 -11.77 4.01
N SER A 231 -41.77 -10.47 3.75
CA SER A 231 -42.38 -9.82 2.58
C SER A 231 -41.54 -9.89 1.30
N VAL A 232 -40.21 -9.96 1.39
CA VAL A 232 -39.34 -9.92 0.21
C VAL A 232 -39.41 -11.24 -0.57
N SER A 233 -39.72 -11.19 -1.87
CA SER A 233 -39.72 -12.39 -2.71
C SER A 233 -38.31 -12.94 -2.93
N MET A 234 -38.17 -14.26 -3.14
CA MET A 234 -36.87 -14.87 -3.45
C MET A 234 -36.24 -14.33 -4.74
N LYS A 235 -37.06 -13.91 -5.71
CA LYS A 235 -36.62 -13.24 -6.93
C LYS A 235 -35.94 -11.90 -6.61
N ASN A 236 -36.59 -11.04 -5.83
CA ASN A 236 -36.06 -9.73 -5.46
C ASN A 236 -34.79 -9.87 -4.60
N LEU A 237 -34.75 -10.84 -3.69
CA LEU A 237 -33.58 -11.15 -2.88
C LEU A 237 -32.39 -11.57 -3.77
N SER A 238 -32.63 -12.43 -4.76
CA SER A 238 -31.61 -12.90 -5.69
C SER A 238 -31.12 -11.76 -6.58
N MET A 239 -32.01 -10.90 -7.08
CA MET A 239 -31.65 -9.71 -7.86
C MET A 239 -30.80 -8.73 -7.06
N ALA A 240 -31.14 -8.47 -5.79
CA ALA A 240 -30.33 -7.64 -4.91
C ALA A 240 -28.94 -8.27 -4.66
N GLY A 241 -28.87 -9.60 -4.53
CA GLY A 241 -27.61 -10.33 -4.38
C GLY A 241 -26.72 -10.24 -5.60
N VAL A 242 -27.30 -10.44 -6.79
CA VAL A 242 -26.61 -10.25 -8.06
C VAL A 242 -26.15 -8.80 -8.19
N GLY A 243 -27.00 -7.82 -7.90
CA GLY A 243 -26.63 -6.40 -7.95
C GLY A 243 -25.45 -6.06 -7.03
N ALA A 244 -25.48 -6.52 -5.78
CA ALA A 244 -24.38 -6.31 -4.83
C ALA A 244 -23.09 -7.01 -5.30
N LEU A 245 -23.17 -8.25 -5.79
CA LEU A 245 -22.02 -8.96 -6.35
C LEU A 245 -21.48 -8.28 -7.62
N SER A 246 -22.34 -7.75 -8.48
CA SER A 246 -21.95 -7.02 -9.68
C SER A 246 -21.22 -5.73 -9.34
N VAL A 247 -21.72 -4.96 -8.35
CA VAL A 247 -21.02 -3.76 -7.85
C VAL A 247 -19.64 -4.15 -7.33
N MET A 248 -19.59 -5.15 -6.46
CA MET A 248 -18.32 -5.60 -5.89
C MET A 248 -17.37 -6.08 -7.00
N THR A 249 -17.87 -6.85 -7.98
CA THR A 249 -17.05 -7.39 -9.08
C THR A 249 -16.56 -6.27 -10.00
N PHE A 250 -17.39 -5.25 -10.23
CA PHE A 250 -16.97 -4.04 -10.92
C PHE A 250 -15.82 -3.36 -10.17
N LEU A 251 -15.93 -3.18 -8.85
CA LEU A 251 -14.85 -2.61 -8.06
C LEU A 251 -13.57 -3.47 -8.15
N LEU A 252 -13.68 -4.80 -8.06
CA LEU A 252 -12.54 -5.73 -8.18
C LEU A 252 -11.71 -5.50 -9.45
N PHE A 253 -12.35 -5.28 -10.60
CA PHE A 253 -11.67 -5.13 -11.88
C PHE A 253 -11.24 -3.69 -12.20
N PHE A 254 -11.94 -2.68 -11.69
CA PHE A 254 -11.76 -1.30 -12.16
C PHE A 254 -11.28 -0.31 -11.08
N LEU A 255 -11.42 -0.64 -9.79
CA LEU A 255 -11.03 0.28 -8.73
C LEU A 255 -9.53 0.17 -8.45
N LYS A 256 -8.78 1.26 -8.65
CA LYS A 256 -7.32 1.28 -8.42
C LYS A 256 -7.00 1.99 -7.12
N PHE A 257 -6.04 1.48 -6.37
CA PHE A 257 -5.62 2.09 -5.12
C PHE A 257 -5.19 3.56 -5.31
N THR A 258 -4.38 3.85 -6.33
CA THR A 258 -3.91 5.22 -6.65
C THR A 258 -4.99 6.16 -7.19
N SER A 259 -6.23 5.68 -7.37
CA SER A 259 -7.32 6.51 -7.87
C SER A 259 -8.01 7.26 -6.73
N ILE A 260 -8.17 8.57 -6.88
CA ILE A 260 -8.97 9.38 -5.94
C ILE A 260 -10.40 8.83 -5.77
N TRP A 261 -10.99 8.24 -6.82
CA TRP A 261 -12.34 7.65 -6.79
C TRP A 261 -12.48 6.51 -5.76
N THR A 262 -11.39 5.84 -5.42
CA THR A 262 -11.34 4.83 -4.34
C THR A 262 -11.77 5.43 -3.01
N TYR A 263 -11.22 6.59 -2.67
CA TYR A 263 -11.41 7.26 -1.39
C TYR A 263 -12.67 8.14 -1.36
N LEU A 264 -13.11 8.63 -2.53
CA LEU A 264 -14.36 9.38 -2.63
C LEU A 264 -15.60 8.49 -2.56
N PHE A 265 -15.58 7.32 -3.23
CA PHE A 265 -16.78 6.48 -3.35
C PHE A 265 -16.52 4.98 -3.29
N GLY A 266 -15.41 4.49 -3.85
CA GLY A 266 -15.15 3.06 -4.03
C GLY A 266 -15.26 2.23 -2.74
N LEU A 267 -14.55 2.63 -1.68
CA LEU A 267 -14.56 1.94 -0.38
C LEU A 267 -15.95 1.98 0.29
N LEU A 268 -16.67 3.11 0.16
CA LEU A 268 -18.04 3.25 0.64
C LEU A 268 -18.99 2.31 -0.11
N LEU A 269 -18.94 2.27 -1.45
CA LEU A 269 -19.73 1.35 -2.26
C LEU A 269 -19.46 -0.11 -1.90
N SER A 270 -18.19 -0.49 -1.67
CA SER A 270 -17.83 -1.83 -1.20
C SER A 270 -18.50 -2.17 0.14
N SER A 271 -18.46 -1.25 1.10
CA SER A 271 -19.07 -1.42 2.42
C SER A 271 -20.61 -1.54 2.36
N LEU A 272 -21.25 -0.74 1.49
CA LEU A 272 -22.70 -0.79 1.28
C LEU A 272 -23.13 -2.06 0.55
N ALA A 273 -22.40 -2.48 -0.49
CA ALA A 273 -22.68 -3.73 -1.18
C ALA A 273 -22.46 -4.94 -0.26
N THR A 274 -21.42 -4.92 0.59
CA THR A 274 -21.22 -5.92 1.64
C THR A 274 -22.39 -5.95 2.62
N SER A 275 -22.93 -4.79 3.01
CA SER A 275 -24.11 -4.71 3.88
C SER A 275 -25.32 -5.40 3.26
N VAL A 276 -25.55 -5.22 1.95
CA VAL A 276 -26.60 -5.95 1.22
C VAL A 276 -26.36 -7.46 1.24
N LEU A 277 -25.12 -7.91 1.01
CA LEU A 277 -24.77 -9.34 1.09
C LEU A 277 -25.02 -9.92 2.49
N ILE A 278 -24.72 -9.16 3.55
CA ILE A 278 -25.00 -9.55 4.95
C ILE A 278 -26.50 -9.71 5.18
N VAL A 279 -27.33 -8.76 4.72
CA VAL A 279 -28.80 -8.85 4.82
C VAL A 279 -29.32 -10.10 4.13
N ILE A 280 -28.85 -10.36 2.91
CA ILE A 280 -29.26 -11.52 2.12
C ILE A 280 -28.87 -12.82 2.83
N ALA A 281 -27.62 -12.94 3.27
CA ALA A 281 -27.16 -14.11 4.00
C ALA A 281 -27.97 -14.33 5.28
N ARG A 282 -28.37 -13.26 5.98
CA ARG A 282 -29.21 -13.34 7.18
C ARG A 282 -30.64 -13.80 6.88
N ILE A 283 -31.26 -13.32 5.80
CA ILE A 283 -32.60 -13.78 5.36
C ILE A 283 -32.53 -15.25 4.91
N LEU A 284 -31.52 -15.63 4.13
CA LEU A 284 -31.31 -17.02 3.72
C LEU A 284 -31.05 -17.94 4.92
N HIS A 285 -30.44 -17.43 5.99
CA HIS A 285 -30.27 -18.20 7.22
C HIS A 285 -31.62 -18.54 7.90
N GLU A 286 -32.62 -17.66 7.85
CA GLU A 286 -33.96 -17.94 8.41
C GLU A 286 -34.81 -18.81 7.49
N ARG A 287 -34.80 -18.52 6.20
CA ARG A 287 -35.68 -19.19 5.22
C ARG A 287 -35.20 -20.58 4.79
N LEU A 288 -33.91 -20.87 4.91
CA LEU A 288 -33.32 -22.15 4.49
C LEU A 288 -32.61 -22.87 5.66
N PRO A 289 -33.33 -23.18 6.77
CA PRO A 289 -32.74 -23.75 7.98
C PRO A 289 -32.26 -25.20 7.80
N ASP A 290 -32.62 -25.89 6.72
CA ASP A 290 -32.19 -27.28 6.46
C ASP A 290 -31.16 -27.40 5.33
N ARG A 291 -30.92 -26.32 4.58
CA ARG A 291 -29.95 -26.33 3.48
C ARG A 291 -28.52 -26.26 4.03
N LYS A 292 -27.71 -27.29 3.72
CA LYS A 292 -26.29 -27.35 4.07
C LYS A 292 -25.45 -26.50 3.12
N GLU A 293 -24.46 -25.80 3.68
CA GLU A 293 -23.43 -25.12 2.90
C GLU A 293 -22.47 -26.14 2.28
N PRO A 294 -21.84 -25.86 1.13
CA PRO A 294 -20.75 -26.69 0.62
C PRO A 294 -19.64 -26.86 1.66
N ALA A 295 -19.17 -28.09 1.88
CA ALA A 295 -18.18 -28.40 2.91
C ALA A 295 -16.85 -27.65 2.68
N VAL A 296 -16.42 -27.52 1.42
CA VAL A 296 -15.23 -26.77 1.01
C VAL A 296 -15.33 -25.30 1.42
N LEU A 297 -16.49 -24.68 1.22
CA LEU A 297 -16.73 -23.29 1.61
C LEU A 297 -16.67 -23.12 3.14
N GLY A 298 -17.24 -24.08 3.87
CA GLY A 298 -17.16 -24.12 5.33
C GLY A 298 -15.71 -24.27 5.84
N PHE A 299 -14.91 -25.11 5.18
CA PHE A 299 -13.50 -25.30 5.48
C PHE A 299 -12.69 -24.03 5.23
N ILE A 300 -12.72 -23.48 4.01
CA ILE A 300 -11.97 -22.26 3.66
C ILE A 300 -12.36 -21.11 4.58
N SER A 301 -13.67 -20.89 4.80
CA SER A 301 -14.13 -19.84 5.71
C SER A 301 -13.69 -20.03 7.16
N SER A 302 -13.45 -21.26 7.62
CA SER A 302 -13.03 -21.51 9.00
C SER A 302 -11.55 -21.14 9.22
N ILE A 303 -10.73 -21.38 8.21
CA ILE A 303 -9.30 -21.10 8.23
C ILE A 303 -8.94 -19.75 7.58
N SER A 304 -9.93 -18.98 7.08
CA SER A 304 -9.73 -17.77 6.28
C SER A 304 -8.86 -16.72 6.96
N TYR A 305 -9.00 -16.56 8.27
CA TYR A 305 -8.18 -15.64 9.06
C TYR A 305 -6.70 -16.03 9.03
N SER A 306 -6.40 -17.31 9.25
CA SER A 306 -5.02 -17.79 9.18
C SER A 306 -4.50 -17.74 7.74
N ILE A 307 -5.34 -18.02 6.72
CA ILE A 307 -4.93 -17.82 5.32
C ILE A 307 -4.49 -16.36 5.10
N TYR A 308 -5.30 -15.40 5.54
CA TYR A 308 -4.99 -13.98 5.46
C TYR A 308 -3.68 -13.62 6.20
N LEU A 309 -3.36 -14.26 7.32
CA LEU A 309 -2.08 -13.99 7.98
C LEU A 309 -0.89 -14.54 7.19
N PHE A 310 -0.92 -15.80 6.77
CA PHE A 310 0.25 -16.44 6.18
C PHE A 310 0.50 -16.07 4.72
N HIS A 311 -0.51 -15.66 3.94
CA HIS A 311 -0.34 -15.47 2.49
C HIS A 311 0.72 -14.43 2.13
N TRP A 312 0.69 -13.27 2.77
CA TRP A 312 1.57 -12.15 2.42
C TRP A 312 3.06 -12.42 2.67
N PRO A 313 3.49 -12.83 3.88
CA PRO A 313 4.90 -13.10 4.13
C PRO A 313 5.43 -14.27 3.29
N PHE A 314 4.62 -15.33 3.07
CA PHE A 314 5.03 -16.40 2.16
C PHE A 314 5.13 -15.92 0.70
N TYR A 315 4.21 -15.07 0.25
CA TYR A 315 4.27 -14.47 -1.08
C TYR A 315 5.56 -13.65 -1.26
N ILE A 316 5.89 -12.77 -0.31
CA ILE A 316 7.15 -12.00 -0.35
C ILE A 316 8.36 -12.93 -0.45
N ILE A 317 8.44 -13.92 0.44
CA ILE A 317 9.59 -14.84 0.50
C ILE A 317 9.73 -15.64 -0.80
N PHE A 318 8.64 -16.24 -1.29
CA PHE A 318 8.70 -17.05 -2.49
C PHE A 318 8.90 -16.21 -3.75
N ASN A 319 8.39 -14.98 -3.82
CA ASN A 319 8.59 -14.08 -4.95
C ASN A 319 10.06 -13.67 -5.13
N GLN A 320 10.85 -13.67 -4.06
CA GLN A 320 12.30 -13.44 -4.11
C GLN A 320 13.09 -14.68 -4.54
N LEU A 321 12.51 -15.88 -4.41
CA LEU A 321 13.19 -17.15 -4.66
C LEU A 321 12.80 -17.78 -6.00
N PHE A 322 11.59 -17.52 -6.49
CA PHE A 322 10.98 -18.22 -7.61
C PHE A 322 10.22 -17.26 -8.54
N GLY A 323 9.99 -17.72 -9.77
CA GLY A 323 9.12 -17.02 -10.72
C GLY A 323 7.65 -16.99 -10.25
N HIS A 324 6.91 -15.99 -10.74
CA HIS A 324 5.57 -15.61 -10.28
C HIS A 324 4.56 -16.77 -10.13
N LEU A 325 4.43 -17.65 -11.13
CA LEU A 325 3.47 -18.77 -11.06
C LEU A 325 3.81 -19.77 -9.95
N VAL A 326 5.11 -20.08 -9.77
CA VAL A 326 5.58 -20.98 -8.73
C VAL A 326 5.35 -20.36 -7.36
N THR A 327 5.64 -19.06 -7.22
CA THR A 327 5.36 -18.27 -6.03
C THR A 327 3.90 -18.37 -5.61
N VAL A 328 2.95 -18.10 -6.50
CA VAL A 328 1.52 -18.17 -6.19
C VAL A 328 1.10 -19.57 -5.72
N VAL A 329 1.55 -20.61 -6.41
CA VAL A 329 1.22 -22.01 -6.05
C VAL A 329 1.80 -22.37 -4.68
N LEU A 330 3.08 -22.08 -4.43
CA LEU A 330 3.73 -22.36 -3.15
C LEU A 330 3.08 -21.57 -2.01
N THR A 331 2.76 -20.28 -2.22
CA THR A 331 2.05 -19.48 -1.23
C THR A 331 0.73 -20.13 -0.86
N ILE A 332 -0.13 -20.47 -1.84
CA ILE A 332 -1.42 -21.09 -1.58
C ILE A 332 -1.26 -22.41 -0.79
N VAL A 333 -0.32 -23.27 -1.21
CA VAL A 333 -0.07 -24.57 -0.56
C VAL A 333 0.38 -24.39 0.88
N PHE A 334 1.43 -23.60 1.11
CA PHE A 334 2.00 -23.41 2.45
C PHE A 334 1.02 -22.68 3.37
N THR A 335 0.35 -21.64 2.87
CA THR A 335 -0.68 -20.92 3.61
C THR A 335 -1.82 -21.85 4.03
N ILE A 336 -2.34 -22.71 3.16
CA ILE A 336 -3.40 -23.66 3.53
C ILE A 336 -2.91 -24.67 4.57
N ILE A 337 -1.68 -25.19 4.44
CA ILE A 337 -1.07 -26.12 5.41
C ILE A 337 -1.00 -25.48 6.80
N PHE A 338 -0.37 -24.31 6.91
CA PHE A 338 -0.18 -23.64 8.20
C PHE A 338 -1.50 -23.09 8.78
N ALA A 339 -2.42 -22.62 7.93
CA ALA A 339 -3.74 -22.19 8.35
C ALA A 339 -4.58 -23.36 8.90
N THR A 340 -4.53 -24.51 8.24
CA THR A 340 -5.21 -25.74 8.69
C THR A 340 -4.63 -26.23 10.01
N PHE A 341 -3.30 -26.29 10.11
CA PHE A 341 -2.60 -26.66 11.34
C PHE A 341 -2.96 -25.72 12.48
N SER A 342 -2.94 -24.40 12.26
CA SER A 342 -3.30 -23.43 13.29
C SER A 342 -4.74 -23.64 13.79
N PHE A 343 -5.71 -23.67 12.88
CA PHE A 343 -7.12 -23.71 13.24
C PHE A 343 -7.56 -25.02 13.87
N TYR A 344 -7.16 -26.14 13.27
CA TYR A 344 -7.67 -27.46 13.66
C TYR A 344 -6.81 -28.14 14.71
N VAL A 345 -5.57 -27.70 14.92
CA VAL A 345 -4.62 -28.39 15.80
C VAL A 345 -4.10 -27.46 16.91
N LEU A 346 -3.49 -26.33 16.57
CA LEU A 346 -2.86 -25.43 17.56
C LEU A 346 -3.89 -24.72 18.45
N GLU A 347 -4.91 -24.08 17.87
CA GLU A 347 -5.92 -23.33 18.62
C GLU A 347 -6.69 -24.22 19.63
N PRO A 348 -7.21 -25.42 19.26
CA PRO A 348 -7.86 -26.31 20.21
C PRO A 348 -6.92 -26.77 21.33
N TYR A 349 -5.68 -27.12 21.00
CA TYR A 349 -4.66 -27.55 21.97
C TYR A 349 -4.41 -26.48 23.04
N LEU A 350 -4.28 -25.22 22.65
CA LEU A 350 -4.07 -24.10 23.59
C LEU A 350 -5.26 -23.84 24.52
N ILE A 351 -6.47 -24.24 24.10
CA ILE A 351 -7.69 -24.16 24.92
C ILE A 351 -7.88 -25.46 25.75
N GLY A 352 -7.00 -26.45 25.63
CA GLY A 352 -7.06 -27.73 26.32
C GLY A 352 -8.00 -28.76 25.68
N LYS A 353 -8.44 -28.51 24.44
CA LYS A 353 -9.33 -29.39 23.66
C LYS A 353 -8.55 -30.13 22.58
N ASP A 354 -9.14 -31.22 22.10
CA ASP A 354 -8.61 -31.94 20.94
C ASP A 354 -9.19 -31.37 19.65
N GLY A 355 -8.35 -31.31 18.62
CA GLY A 355 -8.69 -30.87 17.29
C GLY A 355 -9.58 -31.87 16.56
N LYS A 356 -10.38 -31.40 15.60
CA LYS A 356 -11.20 -32.28 14.74
C LYS A 356 -11.16 -31.81 13.30
N LEU A 357 -10.49 -32.55 12.44
CA LEU A 357 -10.39 -32.28 11.00
C LEU A 357 -11.07 -33.41 10.21
N PHE A 358 -12.10 -33.10 9.43
CA PHE A 358 -12.88 -34.07 8.64
C PHE A 358 -13.34 -35.32 9.43
N GLY A 359 -13.68 -35.14 10.72
CA GLY A 359 -14.11 -36.22 11.62
C GLY A 359 -12.97 -36.95 12.34
N ILE A 360 -11.71 -36.73 11.94
CA ILE A 360 -10.53 -37.30 12.59
C ILE A 360 -10.14 -36.41 13.77
N THR A 361 -10.03 -37.02 14.96
CA THR A 361 -9.59 -36.29 16.17
C THR A 361 -8.07 -36.24 16.22
N ILE A 362 -7.51 -35.03 16.32
CA ILE A 362 -6.07 -34.78 16.34
C ILE A 362 -5.73 -34.19 17.71
N SER A 363 -4.89 -34.88 18.50
CA SER A 363 -4.45 -34.40 19.81
C SER A 363 -2.94 -34.16 19.82
N LEU A 364 -2.54 -32.94 20.19
CA LEU A 364 -1.15 -32.60 20.46
C LEU A 364 -0.73 -32.90 21.91
N LYS A 365 -1.65 -33.30 22.79
CA LYS A 365 -1.35 -33.56 24.21
C LYS A 365 -0.18 -34.55 24.41
N PRO A 366 -0.08 -35.68 23.67
CA PRO A 366 1.06 -36.59 23.80
C PRO A 366 2.40 -35.97 23.39
N TYR A 367 2.37 -34.97 22.51
CA TYR A 367 3.55 -34.32 21.93
C TYR A 367 3.90 -32.99 22.59
N GLY A 368 3.26 -32.65 23.72
CA GLY A 368 3.38 -31.32 24.35
C GLY A 368 4.82 -30.88 24.63
N LYS A 369 5.72 -31.80 25.02
CA LYS A 369 7.15 -31.51 25.21
C LYS A 369 7.83 -31.09 23.90
N TRP A 370 7.55 -31.78 22.80
CA TRP A 370 8.11 -31.47 21.48
C TRP A 370 7.54 -30.18 20.90
N VAL A 371 6.24 -29.93 21.11
CA VAL A 371 5.60 -28.66 20.75
C VAL A 371 6.25 -27.50 21.51
N ALA A 372 6.46 -27.64 22.82
CA ALA A 372 7.11 -26.62 23.64
C ALA A 372 8.57 -26.41 23.23
N ALA A 373 9.33 -27.48 22.99
CA ALA A 373 10.72 -27.40 22.53
C ALA A 373 10.82 -26.70 21.17
N THR A 374 9.99 -27.09 20.20
CA THR A 374 9.94 -26.45 18.88
C THR A 374 9.56 -24.98 18.97
N GLY A 375 8.54 -24.66 19.77
CA GLY A 375 8.12 -23.28 20.01
C GLY A 375 9.22 -22.44 20.66
N LEU A 376 9.95 -22.99 21.64
CA LEU A 376 11.08 -22.31 22.28
C LEU A 376 12.23 -22.09 21.28
N THR A 377 12.60 -23.10 20.50
CA THR A 377 13.65 -22.98 19.48
C THR A 377 13.31 -21.90 18.46
N LEU A 378 12.09 -21.91 17.91
CA LEU A 378 11.64 -20.89 16.97
C LEU A 378 11.62 -19.50 17.62
N THR A 379 11.19 -19.40 18.88
CA THR A 379 11.18 -18.12 19.61
C THR A 379 12.60 -17.58 19.77
N LEU A 380 13.54 -18.40 20.23
CA LEU A 380 14.94 -17.99 20.38
C LEU A 380 15.56 -17.57 19.03
N LEU A 381 15.26 -18.31 17.96
CA LEU A 381 15.71 -17.98 16.62
C LEU A 381 15.13 -16.64 16.13
N THR A 382 13.81 -16.47 16.22
CA THR A 382 13.12 -15.22 15.87
C THR A 382 13.64 -14.04 16.68
N THR A 383 13.85 -14.20 18.00
CA THR A 383 14.40 -13.15 18.86
C THR A 383 15.84 -12.83 18.47
N SER A 384 16.67 -13.83 18.17
CA SER A 384 18.03 -13.62 17.69
C SER A 384 18.05 -12.81 16.38
N ILE A 385 17.23 -13.22 15.39
CA ILE A 385 17.09 -12.49 14.13
C ILE A 385 16.64 -11.05 14.39
N ALA A 386 15.63 -10.84 15.24
CA ALA A 386 15.14 -9.50 15.56
C ALA A 386 16.19 -8.60 16.23
N LEU A 387 17.10 -9.16 17.04
CA LEU A 387 18.14 -8.42 17.74
C LEU A 387 19.36 -8.09 16.85
N PHE A 388 19.69 -8.98 15.91
CA PHE A 388 20.86 -8.84 15.03
C PHE A 388 20.53 -8.32 13.62
N ALA A 389 19.25 -8.20 13.27
CA ALA A 389 18.83 -7.61 12.02
C ALA A 389 19.27 -6.15 11.90
N PRO A 390 19.65 -5.71 10.68
CA PRO A 390 20.02 -4.32 10.46
C PRO A 390 18.80 -3.41 10.67
N LYS A 391 19.01 -2.17 11.13
CA LYS A 391 17.92 -1.19 11.31
C LYS A 391 17.40 -0.63 9.99
N ILE A 392 18.28 -0.54 8.99
CA ILE A 392 18.00 0.01 7.67
C ILE A 392 18.48 -1.04 6.67
N GLY A 393 17.74 -1.25 5.57
CA GLY A 393 18.16 -2.15 4.51
C GLY A 393 19.49 -1.71 3.90
N ALA A 394 20.25 -2.64 3.34
CA ALA A 394 21.50 -2.31 2.65
C ALA A 394 21.24 -1.33 1.49
N PHE A 395 20.13 -1.51 0.77
CA PHE A 395 19.70 -0.60 -0.30
C PHE A 395 19.40 0.81 0.22
N GLU A 396 18.60 0.91 1.28
CA GLU A 396 18.20 2.20 1.86
C GLU A 396 19.39 2.90 2.54
N ALA A 397 20.29 2.14 3.17
CA ALA A 397 21.52 2.66 3.73
C ALA A 397 22.46 3.22 2.66
N ASP A 398 22.59 2.55 1.51
CA ASP A 398 23.36 3.05 0.36
C ASP A 398 22.79 4.37 -0.16
N LEU A 399 21.47 4.46 -0.34
CA LEU A 399 20.81 5.70 -0.76
C LEU A 399 21.00 6.83 0.27
N LEU A 400 20.86 6.54 1.57
CA LEU A 400 21.05 7.53 2.63
C LEU A 400 22.49 8.06 2.66
N VAL A 401 23.48 7.17 2.57
CA VAL A 401 24.90 7.55 2.55
C VAL A 401 25.22 8.41 1.32
N LYS A 402 24.73 8.02 0.15
CA LYS A 402 24.88 8.80 -1.09
C LYS A 402 24.25 10.18 -0.96
N GLY A 403 23.05 10.28 -0.37
CA GLY A 403 22.37 11.54 -0.11
C GLY A 403 23.15 12.45 0.85
N LEU A 404 23.75 11.90 1.91
CA LEU A 404 24.58 12.65 2.85
C LEU A 404 25.87 13.17 2.20
N HIS A 405 26.56 12.34 1.41
CA HIS A 405 27.75 12.77 0.67
C HIS A 405 27.42 13.89 -0.30
N GLN A 406 26.32 13.76 -1.03
CA GLN A 406 25.85 14.79 -1.95
C GLN A 406 25.52 16.10 -1.24
N ALA A 407 24.77 16.05 -0.13
CA ALA A 407 24.45 17.24 0.65
C ALA A 407 25.71 17.97 1.15
N ASN A 408 26.75 17.21 1.53
CA ASN A 408 28.04 17.78 1.91
C ASN A 408 28.74 18.44 0.70
N THR A 409 28.78 17.78 -0.46
CA THR A 409 29.37 18.32 -1.70
C THR A 409 28.65 19.60 -2.13
N GLN A 410 27.32 19.61 -2.12
CA GLN A 410 26.52 20.80 -2.42
C GLN A 410 26.82 21.94 -1.47
N MET A 411 26.89 21.70 -0.15
CA MET A 411 27.19 22.76 0.81
C MET A 411 28.56 23.42 0.52
N HIS A 412 29.57 22.63 0.14
CA HIS A 412 30.88 23.15 -0.27
C HIS A 412 30.82 23.92 -1.59
N GLN A 413 30.10 23.41 -2.59
CA GLN A 413 29.93 24.05 -3.89
C GLN A 413 29.13 25.36 -3.76
N THR A 414 27.97 25.36 -3.10
CA THR A 414 27.17 26.56 -2.82
C THR A 414 27.96 27.62 -2.07
N LYS A 415 28.78 27.24 -1.08
CA LYS A 415 29.71 28.18 -0.42
C LYS A 415 30.71 28.77 -1.42
N THR A 416 31.30 27.93 -2.27
CA THR A 416 32.25 28.37 -3.31
C THR A 416 31.59 29.30 -4.33
N PHE A 417 30.34 29.04 -4.72
CA PHE A 417 29.57 29.91 -5.63
C PHE A 417 29.11 31.19 -4.96
N ALA A 418 28.73 31.18 -3.67
CA ALA A 418 28.45 32.40 -2.93
C ALA A 418 29.70 33.28 -2.75
N GLU A 419 30.88 32.67 -2.66
CA GLU A 419 32.17 33.37 -2.63
C GLU A 419 32.55 33.92 -4.02
N ARG A 420 32.31 33.16 -5.10
CA ARG A 420 32.60 33.57 -6.50
C ARG A 420 31.58 34.55 -7.08
N GLY A 421 30.29 34.43 -6.74
CA GLY A 421 29.19 35.27 -7.21
C GLY A 421 29.27 36.72 -6.73
N LYS A 422 30.12 37.02 -5.74
CA LYS A 422 30.51 38.40 -5.42
C LYS A 422 31.43 39.04 -6.47
N ALA A 423 31.96 38.28 -7.45
CA ALA A 423 32.93 38.75 -8.43
C ALA A 423 32.44 38.80 -9.89
N SER A 424 31.31 38.18 -10.25
CA SER A 424 30.79 38.18 -11.63
C SER A 424 29.27 38.35 -11.67
N ALA A 425 28.77 39.57 -11.47
CA ALA A 425 27.33 39.85 -11.40
C ALA A 425 26.58 39.75 -12.76
N PHE A 426 27.24 39.32 -13.85
CA PHE A 426 26.67 39.38 -15.20
C PHE A 426 26.96 38.17 -16.11
N GLU A 427 27.63 37.12 -15.63
CA GLU A 427 27.93 35.93 -16.44
C GLU A 427 27.31 34.68 -15.82
N ILE A 428 26.56 33.93 -16.63
CA ILE A 428 26.04 32.61 -16.26
C ILE A 428 27.24 31.71 -15.99
N THR A 429 27.22 31.04 -14.85
CA THR A 429 28.33 30.18 -14.46
C THR A 429 28.36 28.94 -15.34
N GLU A 430 29.48 28.73 -16.06
CA GLU A 430 29.73 27.52 -16.84
C GLU A 430 29.79 26.30 -15.94
N GLY A 431 29.24 25.18 -16.41
CA GLY A 431 29.21 23.91 -15.70
C GLY A 431 27.81 23.28 -15.70
N VAL A 432 27.66 22.21 -14.93
CA VAL A 432 26.48 21.34 -14.95
C VAL A 432 25.80 21.31 -13.59
N THR A 433 24.48 21.55 -13.59
CA THR A 433 23.61 21.29 -12.44
C THR A 433 22.68 20.13 -12.77
N ILE A 434 22.76 19.03 -12.01
CA ILE A 434 21.91 17.85 -12.17
C ILE A 434 20.90 17.82 -11.03
N ILE A 435 19.61 17.93 -11.33
CA ILE A 435 18.51 17.80 -10.38
C ILE A 435 17.78 16.48 -10.69
N GLY A 436 17.95 15.47 -9.84
CA GLY A 436 17.47 14.12 -10.10
C GLY A 436 16.72 13.44 -8.95
N ASP A 437 16.21 12.25 -9.25
CA ASP A 437 15.50 11.36 -8.32
C ASP A 437 16.39 10.23 -7.77
N SER A 438 15.79 9.16 -7.25
CA SER A 438 16.49 8.00 -6.72
C SER A 438 17.39 7.30 -7.74
N VAL A 439 17.06 7.34 -9.04
CA VAL A 439 17.86 6.72 -10.10
C VAL A 439 19.17 7.48 -10.28
N THR A 440 19.07 8.81 -10.31
CA THR A 440 20.25 9.70 -10.32
C THR A 440 21.07 9.53 -9.06
N LEU A 441 20.42 9.47 -7.89
CA LEU A 441 21.10 9.28 -6.60
C LEU A 441 21.88 7.97 -6.56
N ARG A 442 21.34 6.92 -7.19
CA ARG A 442 22.01 5.63 -7.28
C ARG A 442 23.26 5.68 -8.15
N ALA A 443 23.23 6.46 -9.24
CA ALA A 443 24.33 6.68 -10.20
C ALA A 443 25.39 7.70 -9.74
N THR A 444 25.19 8.38 -8.59
CA THR A 444 26.08 9.45 -8.11
C THR A 444 27.57 9.11 -8.13
N PRO A 445 28.05 7.91 -7.75
CA PRO A 445 29.48 7.61 -7.81
C PRO A 445 30.07 7.71 -9.22
N GLN A 446 29.36 7.18 -10.22
CA GLN A 446 29.78 7.23 -11.63
C GLN A 446 29.63 8.64 -12.20
N LEU A 447 28.54 9.34 -11.88
CA LEU A 447 28.32 10.72 -12.29
C LEU A 447 29.41 11.65 -11.74
N GLN A 448 29.74 11.55 -10.45
CA GLN A 448 30.77 12.38 -9.82
C GLN A 448 32.17 12.06 -10.37
N ALA A 449 32.45 10.80 -10.70
CA ALA A 449 33.72 10.42 -11.33
C ALA A 449 33.86 10.96 -12.75
N ALA A 450 32.76 10.99 -13.51
CA ALA A 450 32.73 11.44 -14.90
C ALA A 450 32.60 12.97 -15.05
N LEU A 451 31.92 13.62 -14.10
CA LEU A 451 31.61 15.05 -14.07
C LEU A 451 32.02 15.63 -12.69
N PRO A 452 33.32 15.75 -12.40
CA PRO A 452 33.80 16.11 -11.06
C PRO A 452 33.35 17.50 -10.60
N ASP A 453 33.08 18.41 -11.54
CA ASP A 453 32.67 19.79 -11.25
C ASP A 453 31.14 19.99 -11.28
N ALA A 454 30.35 18.95 -11.58
CA ALA A 454 28.90 19.07 -11.56
C ALA A 454 28.36 19.25 -10.14
N ILE A 455 27.33 20.09 -9.98
CA ILE A 455 26.46 20.06 -8.81
C ILE A 455 25.43 18.96 -9.04
N ILE A 456 25.45 17.93 -8.21
CA ILE A 456 24.43 16.87 -8.25
C ILE A 456 23.50 17.09 -7.06
N ASP A 457 22.22 17.29 -7.35
CA ASP A 457 21.13 17.24 -6.40
C ASP A 457 20.19 16.11 -6.77
N ALA A 458 20.36 14.94 -6.16
CA ALA A 458 19.46 13.81 -6.27
C ALA A 458 18.86 13.41 -4.91
N GLN A 459 17.59 13.00 -4.90
CA GLN A 459 16.89 12.57 -3.68
C GLN A 459 15.95 11.38 -3.96
N GLY A 460 15.85 10.47 -3.00
CA GLY A 460 15.13 9.20 -3.16
C GLY A 460 13.69 9.34 -3.64
N SER A 461 12.90 10.20 -3.00
CA SER A 461 11.46 10.34 -3.32
C SER A 461 11.15 11.51 -4.27
N ARG A 462 12.16 12.10 -4.93
CA ARG A 462 11.95 13.32 -5.71
C ARG A 462 11.11 13.05 -6.97
N ASN A 463 10.04 13.80 -7.15
CA ASN A 463 9.27 13.86 -8.40
C ASN A 463 9.60 15.13 -9.22
N THR A 464 9.04 15.24 -10.43
CA THR A 464 9.30 16.37 -11.36
C THR A 464 8.91 17.73 -10.78
N LEU A 465 7.80 17.81 -10.02
CA LEU A 465 7.37 19.06 -9.40
C LEU A 465 8.35 19.53 -8.31
N GLN A 466 8.88 18.60 -7.52
CA GLN A 466 9.92 18.91 -6.53
C GLN A 466 11.25 19.28 -7.20
N ALA A 467 11.58 18.70 -8.36
CA ALA A 467 12.74 19.13 -9.14
C ALA A 467 12.61 20.58 -9.64
N TYR A 468 11.40 20.98 -10.05
CA TYR A 468 11.09 22.38 -10.36
C TYR A 468 11.34 23.30 -9.15
N GLU A 469 10.89 22.93 -7.95
CA GLU A 469 11.11 23.72 -6.72
C GLU A 469 12.61 23.90 -6.39
N VAL A 470 13.41 22.85 -6.60
CA VAL A 470 14.88 22.90 -6.44
C VAL A 470 15.50 23.81 -7.50
N MET A 471 15.08 23.71 -8.76
CA MET A 471 15.55 24.59 -9.83
C MET A 471 15.28 26.07 -9.47
N MET A 472 14.07 26.38 -9.03
CA MET A 472 13.69 27.73 -8.60
C MET A 472 14.52 28.23 -7.42
N THR A 473 14.83 27.36 -6.46
CA THR A 473 15.71 27.68 -5.34
C THR A 473 17.13 28.01 -5.85
N ASN A 474 17.66 27.24 -6.80
CA ASN A 474 18.98 27.49 -7.39
C ASN A 474 19.02 28.80 -8.20
N ILE A 475 17.94 29.12 -8.92
CA ILE A 475 17.77 30.40 -9.63
C ILE A 475 17.78 31.57 -8.63
N GLN A 476 16.98 31.50 -7.57
CA GLN A 476 16.89 32.54 -6.54
C GLN A 476 18.22 32.78 -5.82
N ASN A 477 19.02 31.73 -5.67
CA ASN A 477 20.33 31.80 -5.04
C ASN A 477 21.47 32.11 -6.03
N SER A 478 21.18 32.31 -7.32
CA SER A 478 22.19 32.50 -8.38
C SER A 478 23.25 31.39 -8.43
N THR A 479 22.82 30.14 -8.23
CA THR A 479 23.67 28.94 -8.21
C THR A 479 23.40 27.99 -9.37
N LEU A 480 22.37 28.25 -10.17
CA LEU A 480 22.06 27.46 -11.36
C LEU A 480 23.13 27.68 -12.43
N MET A 481 23.80 26.60 -12.86
CA MET A 481 24.79 26.65 -13.93
C MET A 481 24.16 26.59 -15.32
N LYS A 482 24.95 26.91 -16.35
CA LYS A 482 24.54 26.95 -17.75
C LYS A 482 23.84 25.67 -18.24
N GLU A 483 24.41 24.51 -17.94
CA GLU A 483 23.86 23.22 -18.36
C GLU A 483 22.98 22.65 -17.24
N VAL A 484 21.66 22.62 -17.44
CA VAL A 484 20.70 22.16 -16.43
C VAL A 484 20.15 20.80 -16.82
N VAL A 485 20.46 19.77 -16.04
CA VAL A 485 19.97 18.40 -16.23
C VAL A 485 18.81 18.14 -15.27
N ILE A 486 17.62 17.87 -15.79
CA ILE A 486 16.47 17.41 -15.01
C ILE A 486 16.31 15.91 -15.22
N ALA A 487 16.58 15.16 -14.15
CA ALA A 487 16.71 13.72 -14.16
C ALA A 487 15.65 13.05 -13.27
N THR A 488 14.38 13.31 -13.58
CA THR A 488 13.23 12.86 -12.80
C THR A 488 12.14 12.29 -13.69
N GLY A 489 11.23 11.51 -13.11
CA GLY A 489 10.00 11.13 -13.77
C GLY A 489 9.50 9.72 -13.48
N VAL A 490 10.31 8.90 -12.81
CA VAL A 490 9.89 7.57 -12.37
C VAL A 490 9.06 7.62 -11.08
N ASN A 491 9.32 8.60 -10.22
CA ASN A 491 8.42 8.99 -9.14
C ASN A 491 7.27 9.81 -9.74
N THR A 492 6.28 9.10 -10.29
CA THR A 492 5.25 9.67 -11.16
C THR A 492 4.29 10.60 -10.42
N ILE A 493 3.92 11.71 -11.07
CA ILE A 493 2.81 12.59 -10.68
C ILE A 493 1.81 12.70 -11.85
N PRO A 494 0.49 12.77 -11.61
CA PRO A 494 -0.49 12.85 -12.69
C PRO A 494 -0.32 14.08 -13.61
N ASN A 495 0.19 15.19 -13.07
CA ASN A 495 0.37 16.46 -13.79
C ASN A 495 1.83 16.69 -14.23
N TYR A 496 2.54 15.65 -14.67
CA TYR A 496 3.94 15.74 -15.11
C TYR A 496 4.14 16.73 -16.27
N GLU A 497 3.16 16.86 -17.19
CA GLU A 497 3.23 17.80 -18.33
C GLU A 497 3.28 19.25 -17.85
N GLU A 498 2.42 19.60 -16.88
CA GLU A 498 2.41 20.92 -16.26
C GLU A 498 3.75 21.20 -15.55
N ALA A 499 4.26 20.23 -14.78
CA ALA A 499 5.54 20.38 -14.09
C ALA A 499 6.71 20.60 -15.06
N LEU A 500 6.79 19.84 -16.16
CA LEU A 500 7.81 20.03 -17.20
C LEU A 500 7.68 21.38 -17.91
N ASN A 501 6.47 21.79 -18.24
CA ASN A 501 6.24 23.10 -18.86
C ASN A 501 6.69 24.24 -17.94
N LYS A 502 6.43 24.15 -16.62
CA LYS A 502 6.91 25.15 -15.65
C LYS A 502 8.44 25.21 -15.60
N ILE A 503 9.13 24.06 -15.63
CA ILE A 503 10.61 24.04 -15.73
C ILE A 503 11.06 24.78 -16.99
N ILE A 504 10.45 24.49 -18.14
CA ILE A 504 10.82 25.12 -19.40
C ILE A 504 10.53 26.62 -19.38
N ASP A 505 9.36 27.04 -18.92
CA ASP A 505 8.91 28.43 -18.95
C ASP A 505 9.75 29.30 -18.01
N ASP A 506 10.03 28.82 -16.80
CA ASP A 506 10.75 29.57 -15.76
C ASP A 506 12.28 29.41 -15.83
N LEU A 507 12.81 28.52 -16.68
CA LEU A 507 14.25 28.44 -16.93
C LEU A 507 14.77 29.80 -17.44
N PRO A 508 15.81 30.42 -16.86
CA PRO A 508 16.30 31.69 -17.34
C PRO A 508 16.92 31.58 -18.75
N ASN A 509 17.03 32.71 -19.44
CA ASN A 509 17.76 32.74 -20.71
C ASN A 509 19.24 32.44 -20.49
N GLY A 510 19.89 31.88 -21.51
CA GLY A 510 21.31 31.55 -21.48
C GLY A 510 21.64 30.18 -20.87
N HIS A 511 20.63 29.36 -20.56
CA HIS A 511 20.80 27.98 -20.14
C HIS A 511 20.42 26.99 -21.25
N HIS A 512 21.04 25.82 -21.25
CA HIS A 512 20.50 24.64 -21.92
C HIS A 512 19.73 23.78 -20.91
N LEU A 513 18.78 23.01 -21.42
CA LEU A 513 18.02 22.06 -20.63
C LEU A 513 18.25 20.65 -21.17
N ILE A 514 18.69 19.74 -20.32
CA ILE A 514 18.83 18.33 -20.62
C ILE A 514 17.75 17.60 -19.83
N LEU A 515 16.85 16.91 -20.54
CA LEU A 515 15.82 16.09 -19.92
C LEU A 515 16.24 14.63 -19.97
N VAL A 516 16.38 13.98 -18.81
CA VAL A 516 16.61 12.54 -18.73
C VAL A 516 15.28 11.81 -18.74
N THR A 517 15.03 10.98 -19.75
CA THR A 517 13.75 10.24 -19.86
C THR A 517 13.65 9.18 -18.75
N PRO A 518 12.55 9.11 -17.99
CA PRO A 518 12.41 8.09 -16.95
C PRO A 518 12.22 6.69 -17.53
N TYR A 519 12.64 5.67 -16.79
CA TYR A 519 12.39 4.26 -17.12
C TYR A 519 11.72 3.57 -15.94
N ASP A 520 10.59 2.91 -16.22
CA ASP A 520 10.02 1.92 -15.32
C ASP A 520 9.76 0.65 -16.17
N GLY A 521 10.56 -0.39 -15.96
CA GLY A 521 10.42 -1.65 -16.66
C GLY A 521 9.14 -2.41 -16.31
N ASN A 522 8.44 -1.98 -15.27
CA ASN A 522 7.10 -2.45 -14.95
C ASN A 522 6.00 -1.68 -15.69
N SER A 523 6.32 -0.64 -16.48
CA SER A 523 5.34 0.12 -17.28
C SER A 523 4.38 -0.74 -18.10
N PRO A 524 4.80 -1.85 -18.76
CA PRO A 524 3.88 -2.73 -19.47
C PRO A 524 2.85 -3.43 -18.56
N TYR A 525 3.07 -3.42 -17.26
CA TYR A 525 2.16 -3.94 -16.24
C TYR A 525 1.25 -2.87 -15.66
N TYR A 526 1.46 -1.59 -15.98
CA TYR A 526 0.59 -0.50 -15.58
C TYR A 526 -0.43 -0.19 -16.68
N ASP A 527 -1.66 0.05 -16.26
CA ASP A 527 -2.71 0.50 -17.18
C ASP A 527 -2.52 1.96 -17.63
N ASP A 528 -1.92 2.77 -16.76
CA ASP A 528 -1.51 4.13 -17.09
C ASP A 528 0.01 4.26 -16.83
N PRO A 529 0.84 3.95 -17.84
CA PRO A 529 2.29 3.99 -17.68
C PRO A 529 2.78 5.44 -17.72
N ILE A 530 2.57 6.18 -16.63
CA ILE A 530 2.89 7.62 -16.54
C ILE A 530 4.37 7.87 -16.86
N ALA A 531 5.30 7.02 -16.40
CA ALA A 531 6.72 7.17 -16.74
C ALA A 531 6.99 7.05 -18.26
N GLU A 532 6.27 6.15 -18.95
CA GLU A 532 6.39 6.03 -20.42
C GLU A 532 5.73 7.21 -21.13
N LYS A 533 4.57 7.69 -20.66
CA LYS A 533 3.94 8.91 -21.19
C LYS A 533 4.80 10.15 -21.00
N HIS A 534 5.41 10.28 -19.81
CA HIS A 534 6.38 11.32 -19.50
C HIS A 534 7.57 11.26 -20.46
N THR A 535 8.10 10.07 -20.75
CA THR A 535 9.14 9.88 -21.78
C THR A 535 8.68 10.37 -23.15
N GLN A 536 7.46 10.03 -23.58
CA GLN A 536 6.93 10.52 -24.87
C GLN A 536 6.81 12.04 -24.90
N TYR A 537 6.34 12.66 -23.81
CA TYR A 537 6.23 14.11 -23.71
C TYR A 537 7.61 14.80 -23.72
N VAL A 538 8.63 14.21 -23.09
CA VAL A 538 10.02 14.68 -23.20
C VAL A 538 10.50 14.68 -24.66
N TYR A 539 10.16 13.64 -25.44
CA TYR A 539 10.47 13.61 -26.87
C TYR A 539 9.76 14.70 -27.67
N GLU A 540 8.54 15.08 -27.29
CA GLU A 540 7.81 16.19 -27.91
C GLU A 540 8.45 17.54 -27.58
N LEU A 541 8.82 17.76 -26.33
CA LEU A 541 9.45 18.99 -25.87
C LEU A 541 10.81 19.24 -26.55
N ALA A 542 11.66 18.22 -26.66
CA ALA A 542 12.96 18.35 -27.31
C ALA A 542 12.87 18.59 -28.83
N LYS A 543 11.76 18.22 -29.48
CA LYS A 543 11.50 18.59 -30.88
C LYS A 543 11.00 20.03 -31.00
N LYS A 544 10.32 20.53 -29.97
CA LYS A 544 9.69 21.86 -29.94
C LYS A 544 10.68 22.97 -29.61
N TYR A 545 11.67 22.70 -28.77
CA TYR A 545 12.64 23.70 -28.29
C TYR A 545 14.06 23.30 -28.66
N ASP A 546 14.78 24.21 -29.31
CA ASP A 546 16.14 24.01 -29.84
C ASP A 546 17.23 24.05 -28.76
N PHE A 547 16.92 24.56 -27.56
CA PHE A 547 17.80 24.55 -26.39
C PHE A 547 17.63 23.34 -25.47
N ILE A 548 16.79 22.36 -25.86
CA ILE A 548 16.51 21.16 -25.08
C ILE A 548 17.17 19.93 -25.72
N ALA A 549 18.05 19.24 -24.98
CA ALA A 549 18.59 17.93 -25.35
C ALA A 549 17.99 16.79 -24.51
N ILE A 550 18.09 15.57 -25.02
CA ILE A 550 17.57 14.36 -24.34
C ILE A 550 18.74 13.47 -23.94
N ALA A 551 18.80 13.12 -22.66
CA ALA A 551 19.55 11.96 -22.18
C ALA A 551 18.59 10.77 -22.12
N ASP A 552 18.58 9.93 -23.17
CA ASP A 552 17.55 8.91 -23.40
C ASP A 552 17.77 7.64 -22.56
N TRP A 553 17.71 7.80 -21.24
CA TRP A 553 17.83 6.69 -20.29
C TRP A 553 16.76 5.61 -20.49
N ASN A 554 15.55 5.97 -20.95
CA ASN A 554 14.49 5.01 -21.23
C ASN A 554 14.91 4.02 -22.32
N LYS A 555 15.46 4.53 -23.43
CA LYS A 555 16.00 3.70 -24.51
C LYS A 555 17.23 2.88 -24.08
N VAL A 556 18.16 3.51 -23.35
CA VAL A 556 19.35 2.80 -22.82
C VAL A 556 18.94 1.65 -21.90
N SER A 557 17.95 1.88 -21.04
CA SER A 557 17.41 0.86 -20.12
C SER A 557 16.80 -0.32 -20.86
N LYS A 558 15.95 -0.05 -21.88
CA LYS A 558 15.30 -1.09 -22.70
C LYS A 558 16.28 -1.96 -23.49
N THR A 559 17.43 -1.40 -23.87
CA THR A 559 18.46 -2.10 -24.66
C THR A 559 19.48 -2.85 -23.81
N ASN A 560 19.42 -2.72 -22.48
CA ASN A 560 20.33 -3.36 -21.54
C ASN A 560 19.58 -4.17 -20.47
N PRO A 561 18.87 -5.26 -20.84
CA PRO A 561 18.06 -6.05 -19.89
C PRO A 561 18.87 -6.64 -18.72
N GLN A 562 20.16 -6.87 -18.92
CA GLN A 562 21.06 -7.48 -17.93
C GLN A 562 21.23 -6.65 -16.66
N VAL A 563 21.08 -5.31 -16.72
CA VAL A 563 21.24 -4.47 -15.52
C VAL A 563 20.00 -4.51 -14.60
N TRP A 564 18.92 -5.16 -15.01
CA TRP A 564 17.66 -5.24 -14.25
C TRP A 564 17.47 -6.57 -13.51
N GLU A 565 18.37 -7.53 -13.73
CA GLU A 565 18.28 -8.84 -13.08
C GLU A 565 18.42 -8.70 -11.55
N GLY A 566 17.42 -9.21 -10.82
CA GLY A 566 17.36 -9.11 -9.37
C GLY A 566 17.05 -7.71 -8.82
N SER A 567 16.63 -6.77 -9.66
CA SER A 567 16.20 -5.42 -9.26
C SER A 567 14.67 -5.25 -9.32
N ASP A 568 14.16 -4.06 -9.03
CA ASP A 568 12.73 -3.69 -9.14
C ASP A 568 12.33 -3.15 -10.51
N TYR A 569 13.24 -3.20 -11.49
CA TYR A 569 13.04 -2.63 -12.82
C TYR A 569 12.90 -1.09 -12.86
N ILE A 570 13.24 -0.39 -11.78
CA ILE A 570 13.36 1.08 -11.71
C ILE A 570 14.80 1.47 -11.34
N HIS A 571 15.31 0.86 -10.27
CA HIS A 571 16.68 0.99 -9.80
C HIS A 571 17.53 -0.13 -10.41
N PHE A 572 18.53 0.26 -11.21
CA PHE A 572 19.41 -0.72 -11.87
C PHE A 572 20.29 -1.47 -10.86
N GLY A 573 20.54 -2.74 -11.13
CA GLY A 573 21.47 -3.60 -10.43
C GLY A 573 20.90 -4.33 -9.21
N GLY A 574 20.76 -5.65 -9.32
CA GLY A 574 20.47 -6.55 -8.19
C GLY A 574 21.71 -6.99 -7.39
N ASN A 575 22.91 -6.66 -7.86
CA ASN A 575 24.19 -6.91 -7.20
C ASN A 575 25.20 -5.77 -7.50
N ASN A 576 26.41 -5.84 -6.93
CA ASN A 576 27.40 -4.78 -7.09
C ASN A 576 27.83 -4.55 -8.55
N ASP A 577 28.10 -5.61 -9.31
CA ASP A 577 28.60 -5.50 -10.69
C ASP A 577 27.55 -4.86 -11.60
N THR A 578 26.30 -5.32 -11.50
CA THR A 578 25.17 -4.77 -12.27
C THR A 578 24.80 -3.35 -11.81
N THR A 579 25.03 -3.01 -10.54
CA THR A 579 24.87 -1.63 -10.03
C THR A 579 25.90 -0.70 -10.64
N ILE A 580 27.17 -1.11 -10.70
CA ILE A 580 28.24 -0.32 -11.33
C ILE A 580 27.95 -0.15 -12.82
N GLN A 581 27.62 -1.24 -13.52
CA GLN A 581 27.31 -1.21 -14.95
C GLN A 581 26.13 -0.29 -15.28
N GLY A 582 25.03 -0.40 -14.52
CA GLY A 582 23.85 0.45 -14.70
C GLY A 582 24.18 1.94 -14.44
N GLY A 583 24.96 2.24 -13.41
CA GLY A 583 25.41 3.60 -13.12
C GLY A 583 26.31 4.18 -14.21
N THR A 584 27.18 3.36 -14.81
CA THR A 584 28.02 3.77 -15.95
C THR A 584 27.17 4.07 -17.19
N LEU A 585 26.19 3.23 -17.50
CA LEU A 585 25.27 3.47 -18.64
C LEU A 585 24.43 4.74 -18.44
N TYR A 586 23.93 4.95 -17.22
CA TYR A 586 23.17 6.15 -16.86
C TYR A 586 24.01 7.41 -17.04
N THR A 587 25.25 7.36 -16.55
CA THR A 587 26.23 8.45 -16.67
C THR A 587 26.57 8.74 -18.13
N GLN A 588 26.78 7.70 -18.94
CA GLN A 588 27.09 7.85 -20.35
C GLN A 588 25.94 8.54 -21.11
N ALA A 589 24.68 8.19 -20.83
CA ALA A 589 23.53 8.83 -21.46
C ALA A 589 23.49 10.35 -21.19
N ILE A 590 23.85 10.77 -19.98
CA ILE A 590 23.94 12.19 -19.62
C ILE A 590 25.16 12.85 -20.29
N GLN A 591 26.32 12.20 -20.33
CA GLN A 591 27.51 12.73 -21.01
C GLN A 591 27.29 12.91 -22.52
N ASP A 592 26.60 11.98 -23.16
CA ASP A 592 26.26 12.07 -24.58
C ASP A 592 25.36 13.29 -24.85
N ALA A 593 24.35 13.52 -24.00
CA ALA A 593 23.49 14.70 -24.11
C ALA A 593 24.25 16.02 -23.83
N LEU A 594 25.14 16.03 -22.83
CA LEU A 594 26.01 17.17 -22.54
C LEU A 594 27.01 17.47 -23.67
N ALA A 595 27.41 16.46 -24.44
CA ALA A 595 28.22 16.66 -25.63
C ALA A 595 27.40 17.30 -26.76
N MET A 596 26.13 16.90 -26.93
CA MET A 596 25.24 17.45 -27.96
C MET A 596 24.94 18.94 -27.74
N VAL A 597 24.67 19.35 -26.50
CA VAL A 597 24.29 20.76 -26.21
C VAL A 597 25.40 21.78 -26.48
N LYS A 598 26.66 21.35 -26.59
CA LYS A 598 27.78 22.25 -26.93
C LYS A 598 27.60 22.95 -28.28
N ASP A 599 26.90 22.30 -29.21
CA ASP A 599 26.62 22.81 -30.55
C ASP A 599 25.18 23.34 -30.71
N MET A 600 24.41 23.40 -29.62
CA MET A 600 23.01 23.85 -29.59
C MET A 600 22.90 25.31 -29.11
N PRO A 601 21.80 26.00 -29.43
CA PRO A 601 21.52 27.32 -28.86
C PRO A 601 21.06 27.20 -27.41
N VAL A 602 21.43 28.18 -26.58
CA VAL A 602 20.84 28.38 -25.24
C VAL A 602 19.44 28.99 -25.34
N LYS A 603 18.63 28.85 -24.27
CA LYS A 603 17.31 29.48 -24.20
C LYS A 603 17.42 30.99 -24.43
N ASN A 604 16.68 31.51 -25.39
CA ASN A 604 16.64 32.94 -25.74
C ASN A 604 15.24 33.52 -25.53
N VAL A 605 15.14 34.84 -25.41
CA VAL A 605 13.84 35.54 -25.46
C VAL A 605 13.29 35.44 -26.87
N VAL A 606 12.28 34.60 -27.08
CA VAL A 606 11.41 34.75 -28.25
C VAL A 606 10.64 36.06 -28.04
N LYS A 607 10.98 37.11 -28.81
CA LYS A 607 10.08 38.26 -28.95
C LYS A 607 8.77 37.72 -29.50
N PRO A 608 7.60 38.00 -28.90
CA PRO A 608 6.34 37.65 -29.51
C PRO A 608 6.26 38.31 -30.89
N ASP A 609 5.84 37.54 -31.89
CA ASP A 609 5.64 37.96 -33.28
C ASP A 609 4.83 39.26 -33.34
N THR A 610 5.50 40.37 -33.65
CA THR A 610 4.82 41.60 -34.08
C THR A 610 4.84 41.63 -35.61
N THR A 611 3.99 40.82 -36.23
CA THR A 611 3.60 41.04 -37.63
C THR A 611 2.75 42.32 -37.66
N PRO A 612 3.12 43.38 -38.39
CA PRO A 612 2.25 44.53 -38.56
C PRO A 612 1.06 44.10 -39.41
N ALA A 613 -0.16 44.31 -38.91
CA ALA A 613 -1.35 44.25 -39.74
C ALA A 613 -1.27 45.37 -40.78
N GLU A 614 -1.13 45.01 -42.05
CA GLU A 614 -1.38 45.91 -43.17
C GLU A 614 -2.84 46.35 -43.12
N THR A 615 -3.09 47.55 -42.62
CA THR A 615 -4.33 48.29 -42.87
C THR A 615 -4.34 48.73 -44.33
N THR A 616 -5.11 48.05 -45.16
CA THR A 616 -5.60 48.58 -46.43
C THR A 616 -6.61 49.70 -46.16
N THR A 617 -6.34 50.84 -46.76
CA THR A 617 -7.16 52.05 -46.86
C THR A 617 -8.48 51.84 -47.60
N GLU A 618 -9.56 52.41 -47.07
CA GLU A 618 -10.48 53.30 -47.79
C GLU A 618 -10.64 54.60 -46.99
#